data_AF-A0A7J4DSP1-F1
#
_entry.id   AF-A0A7J4DSP1-F1
#
_cell.length_a   1.000
_cell.length_b   1.000
_cell.length_c   1.000
_cell.angle_alpha   90.00
_cell.angle_beta   90.00
_cell.angle_gamma   90.00
#
_symmetry.space_group_name_H-M   'P 1'
#
loop_
_entity.id
_entity.type
_entity.pdbx_description
1 polymer ?
#
loop_
_entity_poly.entity_id
_entity_poly.type
_entity_poly.pdbx_seq_one_letter_code
_entity_poly.pdbx_strand_id
1 'polypeptide(L)'
;MGKDRVRVGLCDTSDGYRKLINFIENHPVVSQMLKDGVPVEFSVGALPIGYAKETVKNNLLLVGDAAGQVKPLSGGGLYYGAKCGKICGRIIGEYLNGEYDMGYLKRYQTLWRKEIGREIDFGLKFRDLLKRMDDSMIDKLLEFIEKRELVDYIVREGDMDNPSRVLEGIFKKFFGGFIKDFIK
;
A
#
# COMPACT_ATOMS: atom_id res chain seq x y z
N MET A 1 7.72 -7.30 -19.01
CA MET A 1 8.36 -6.23 -19.81
C MET A 1 9.51 -6.84 -20.59
N GLY A 2 9.78 -6.33 -21.80
CA GLY A 2 10.97 -6.70 -22.58
C GLY A 2 12.25 -6.16 -21.93
N LYS A 3 13.42 -6.59 -22.45
CA LYS A 3 14.74 -6.13 -21.96
C LYS A 3 15.05 -4.67 -22.31
N ASP A 4 14.29 -4.09 -23.23
CA ASP A 4 14.44 -2.77 -23.84
C ASP A 4 13.36 -1.76 -23.38
N ARG A 5 12.58 -2.10 -22.34
CA ARG A 5 11.48 -1.26 -21.86
C ARG A 5 11.57 -1.04 -20.36
N VAL A 6 11.30 0.18 -19.94
CA VAL A 6 11.17 0.60 -18.53
C VAL A 6 9.83 1.30 -18.33
N ARG A 7 9.26 1.22 -17.12
CA ARG A 7 8.13 2.05 -16.70
C ARG A 7 8.62 3.03 -15.66
N VAL A 8 8.42 4.32 -15.93
CA VAL A 8 8.76 5.42 -15.03
C VAL A 8 7.47 6.15 -14.72
N GLY A 9 7.23 6.40 -13.44
CA GLY A 9 5.99 6.99 -13.00
C GLY A 9 6.14 7.66 -11.64
N LEU A 10 5.14 8.45 -11.31
CA LEU A 10 5.05 9.27 -10.11
C LEU A 10 3.59 9.27 -9.66
N CYS A 11 3.37 9.34 -8.36
CA CYS A 11 2.06 9.58 -7.79
C CYS A 11 2.12 10.84 -6.94
N ASP A 12 1.25 11.81 -7.23
CA ASP A 12 1.16 13.07 -6.49
C ASP A 12 -0.30 13.54 -6.45
N THR A 13 -0.65 14.35 -5.46
CA THR A 13 -1.99 14.96 -5.35
C THR A 13 -2.10 16.29 -6.11
N SER A 14 -0.99 16.84 -6.59
CA SER A 14 -0.93 18.04 -7.43
C SER A 14 -0.61 17.69 -8.89
N ASP A 15 0.14 18.53 -9.58
CA ASP A 15 0.48 18.36 -11.00
C ASP A 15 1.56 17.27 -11.17
N GLY A 16 1.12 16.02 -11.10
CA GLY A 16 1.97 14.85 -11.30
C GLY A 16 2.57 14.80 -12.70
N TYR A 17 1.88 15.30 -13.74
CA TYR A 17 2.42 15.28 -15.10
C TYR A 17 3.67 16.15 -15.19
N ARG A 18 3.58 17.43 -14.81
CA ARG A 18 4.74 18.34 -14.90
C ARG A 18 5.90 17.88 -14.03
N LYS A 19 5.61 17.37 -12.83
CA LYS A 19 6.63 16.82 -11.92
C LYS A 19 7.32 15.60 -12.52
N LEU A 20 6.59 14.69 -13.17
CA LEU A 20 7.16 13.51 -13.82
C LEU A 20 8.06 13.90 -15.00
N ILE A 21 7.61 14.82 -15.85
CA ILE A 21 8.41 15.31 -16.98
C ILE A 21 9.68 15.99 -16.49
N ASN A 22 9.56 16.87 -15.49
CA ASN A 22 10.72 17.51 -14.87
C ASN A 22 11.70 16.48 -14.26
N PHE A 23 11.18 15.43 -13.63
CA PHE A 23 12.02 14.35 -13.10
C PHE A 23 12.76 13.59 -14.21
N ILE A 24 12.09 13.29 -15.32
CA ILE A 24 12.70 12.58 -16.46
C ILE A 24 13.77 13.44 -17.14
N GLU A 25 13.48 14.73 -17.38
CA GLU A 25 14.34 15.61 -18.17
C GLU A 25 15.50 16.21 -17.36
N ASN A 26 15.25 16.55 -16.09
CA ASN A 26 16.17 17.40 -15.32
C ASN A 26 16.83 16.69 -14.13
N HIS A 27 16.38 15.49 -13.73
CA HIS A 27 17.04 14.78 -12.62
C HIS A 27 18.42 14.26 -13.06
N PRO A 28 19.53 14.61 -12.36
CA PRO A 28 20.90 14.34 -12.81
C PRO A 28 21.20 12.88 -13.17
N VAL A 29 20.55 11.94 -12.50
CA VAL A 29 20.70 10.50 -12.75
C VAL A 29 19.73 10.00 -13.82
N VAL A 30 18.47 10.42 -13.77
CA VAL A 30 17.40 9.80 -14.57
C VAL A 30 17.45 10.28 -16.01
N SER A 31 17.78 11.55 -16.23
CA SER A 31 17.96 12.09 -17.58
C SER A 31 19.07 11.38 -18.35
N GLN A 32 20.13 10.96 -17.65
CA GLN A 32 21.21 10.15 -18.24
C GLN A 32 20.78 8.70 -18.49
N MET A 33 20.03 8.11 -17.55
CA MET A 33 19.50 6.74 -17.70
C MET A 33 18.53 6.60 -18.87
N LEU A 34 17.80 7.67 -19.21
CA LEU A 34 16.73 7.66 -20.22
C LEU A 34 17.07 8.44 -21.49
N LYS A 35 18.32 8.89 -21.68
CA LYS A 35 18.74 9.80 -22.75
C LYS A 35 18.34 9.37 -24.18
N ASP A 36 18.36 8.07 -24.46
CA ASP A 36 18.00 7.48 -25.77
C ASP A 36 16.63 6.80 -25.73
N GLY A 37 15.93 6.91 -24.59
CA GLY A 37 14.61 6.34 -24.37
C GLY A 37 13.54 7.15 -25.09
N VAL A 38 12.63 6.47 -25.77
CA VAL A 38 11.47 7.10 -26.41
C VAL A 38 10.20 6.73 -25.65
N PRO A 39 9.30 7.69 -25.35
CA PRO A 39 8.00 7.36 -24.77
C PRO A 39 7.18 6.50 -25.74
N VAL A 40 6.84 5.28 -25.32
CA VAL A 40 6.02 4.34 -26.12
C VAL A 40 4.57 4.27 -25.64
N GLU A 41 4.33 4.64 -24.38
CA GLU A 41 3.02 4.60 -23.73
C GLU A 41 2.99 5.68 -22.65
N PHE A 42 1.85 6.36 -22.52
CA PHE A 42 1.57 7.27 -21.43
C PHE A 42 0.18 6.98 -20.86
N SER A 43 0.12 6.76 -19.55
CA SER A 43 -1.09 6.37 -18.84
C SER A 43 -1.20 7.15 -17.54
N VAL A 44 -2.42 7.57 -17.21
CA VAL A 44 -2.76 8.26 -15.97
C VAL A 44 -3.91 7.54 -15.28
N GLY A 45 -3.91 7.56 -13.95
CA GLY A 45 -4.96 6.94 -13.15
C GLY A 45 -5.00 7.53 -11.74
N ALA A 46 -6.17 7.44 -11.13
CA ALA A 46 -6.36 7.82 -9.73
C ALA A 46 -6.22 6.59 -8.83
N LEU A 47 -5.61 6.76 -7.66
CA LEU A 47 -5.55 5.73 -6.63
C LEU A 47 -6.55 6.05 -5.51
N PRO A 48 -7.52 5.17 -5.24
CA PRO A 48 -8.44 5.36 -4.12
C PRO A 48 -7.73 5.03 -2.80
N ILE A 49 -7.19 6.07 -2.14
CA ILE A 49 -6.53 5.92 -0.84
C ILE A 49 -7.57 5.97 0.28
N GLY A 50 -7.81 4.81 0.90
CA GLY A 50 -8.88 4.60 1.87
C GLY A 50 -10.01 3.76 1.27
N TYR A 51 -10.96 3.30 2.08
CA TYR A 51 -12.01 2.38 1.65
C TYR A 51 -13.42 2.91 1.89
N ALA A 52 -14.39 2.38 1.12
CA ALA A 52 -15.79 2.70 1.29
C ALA A 52 -16.31 2.23 2.67
N LYS A 53 -17.03 3.10 3.39
CA LYS A 53 -17.61 2.77 4.70
C LYS A 53 -18.54 1.56 4.62
N GLU A 54 -19.33 1.51 3.55
CA GLU A 54 -20.22 0.41 3.19
C GLU A 54 -19.79 -0.15 1.83
N THR A 55 -19.46 -1.44 1.79
CA THR A 55 -19.04 -2.18 0.59
C THR A 55 -20.10 -3.20 0.14
N VAL A 56 -21.21 -3.29 0.88
CA VAL A 56 -22.35 -4.16 0.57
C VAL A 56 -23.63 -3.41 0.83
N LYS A 57 -24.50 -3.32 -0.17
CA LYS A 57 -25.85 -2.75 -0.04
C LYS A 57 -26.82 -3.59 -0.86
N ASN A 58 -27.77 -4.25 -0.18
CA ASN A 58 -28.67 -5.22 -0.81
C ASN A 58 -27.85 -6.24 -1.63
N ASN A 59 -28.08 -6.31 -2.94
CA ASN A 59 -27.42 -7.21 -3.88
C ASN A 59 -26.17 -6.60 -4.56
N LEU A 60 -25.72 -5.42 -4.13
CA LEU A 60 -24.52 -4.77 -4.64
C LEU A 60 -23.34 -5.01 -3.70
N LEU A 61 -22.22 -5.49 -4.25
CA LEU A 61 -20.95 -5.65 -3.55
C LEU A 61 -19.84 -4.92 -4.31
N LEU A 62 -19.08 -4.08 -3.62
CA LEU A 62 -17.91 -3.37 -4.18
C LEU A 62 -16.63 -4.16 -3.88
N VAL A 63 -15.74 -4.29 -4.86
CA VAL A 63 -14.47 -5.02 -4.73
C VAL A 63 -13.34 -4.24 -5.41
N GLY A 64 -12.11 -4.41 -4.94
CA GLY A 64 -10.91 -3.79 -5.51
C GLY A 64 -10.94 -2.27 -5.35
N ASP A 65 -10.52 -1.57 -6.38
CA ASP A 65 -10.44 -0.10 -6.39
C ASP A 65 -11.82 0.55 -6.15
N ALA A 66 -12.91 -0.06 -6.62
CA ALA A 66 -14.27 0.43 -6.36
C ALA A 66 -14.64 0.44 -4.86
N ALA A 67 -14.02 -0.45 -4.08
CA ALA A 67 -14.16 -0.49 -2.62
C ALA A 67 -13.02 0.24 -1.88
N GLY A 68 -12.02 0.75 -2.61
CA GLY A 68 -10.80 1.33 -2.04
C GLY A 68 -9.89 0.31 -1.35
N GLN A 69 -9.89 -0.94 -1.84
CA GLN A 69 -9.07 -2.04 -1.31
C GLN A 69 -7.64 -1.97 -1.85
N VAL A 70 -6.96 -0.88 -1.52
CA VAL A 70 -5.60 -0.53 -1.98
C VAL A 70 -4.68 -0.34 -0.78
N LYS A 71 -3.42 -0.76 -0.90
CA LYS A 71 -2.39 -0.50 0.12
C LYS A 71 -2.09 1.00 0.19
N PRO A 72 -2.30 1.68 1.32
CA PRO A 72 -2.13 3.14 1.38
C PRO A 72 -0.68 3.64 1.17
N LEU A 73 0.31 2.80 1.52
CA LEU A 73 1.72 3.19 1.44
C LEU A 73 2.30 3.02 0.03
N SER A 74 2.02 1.89 -0.61
CA SER A 74 2.56 1.59 -1.94
C SER A 74 1.62 1.95 -3.09
N GLY A 75 0.34 2.19 -2.83
CA GLY A 75 -0.68 2.35 -3.87
C GLY A 75 -1.05 1.04 -4.59
N GLY A 76 -0.50 -0.10 -4.17
CA GLY A 76 -0.77 -1.39 -4.81
C GLY A 76 -2.14 -1.96 -4.46
N GLY A 77 -3.01 -2.14 -5.46
CA GLY A 77 -4.35 -2.73 -5.31
C GLY A 77 -4.48 -4.20 -5.72
N LEU A 78 -3.61 -4.70 -6.60
CA LEU A 78 -3.78 -6.02 -7.23
C LEU A 78 -3.96 -7.18 -6.22
N TYR A 79 -3.06 -7.27 -5.24
CA TYR A 79 -3.10 -8.34 -4.24
C TYR A 79 -4.32 -8.26 -3.32
N TYR A 80 -4.65 -7.06 -2.83
CA TYR A 80 -5.83 -6.83 -1.99
C TYR A 80 -7.12 -7.06 -2.77
N GLY A 81 -7.22 -6.53 -3.99
CA GLY A 81 -8.32 -6.77 -4.91
C GLY A 81 -8.52 -8.26 -5.21
N ALA A 82 -7.45 -9.03 -5.45
CA ALA A 82 -7.55 -10.48 -5.67
C ALA A 82 -8.05 -11.23 -4.43
N LYS A 83 -7.51 -10.91 -3.24
CA LYS A 83 -7.98 -11.48 -1.96
C LYS A 83 -9.46 -11.21 -1.75
N CYS A 84 -9.87 -9.95 -1.89
CA CYS A 84 -11.23 -9.53 -1.70
C CYS A 84 -12.17 -10.09 -2.77
N GLY A 85 -11.72 -10.20 -4.03
CA GLY A 85 -12.46 -10.87 -5.10
C GLY A 85 -12.75 -12.33 -4.79
N LYS A 86 -11.75 -13.07 -4.26
CA LYS A 86 -11.95 -14.45 -3.81
C LYS A 86 -12.97 -14.56 -2.67
N ILE A 87 -12.90 -13.66 -1.68
CA ILE A 87 -13.88 -13.63 -0.58
C ILE A 87 -15.28 -13.31 -1.12
N CYS A 88 -15.41 -12.31 -1.99
CA CYS A 88 -16.67 -11.88 -2.60
C CYS A 88 -17.31 -13.03 -3.39
N GLY A 89 -16.56 -13.65 -4.31
CA GLY A 89 -17.03 -14.77 -5.12
C GLY A 89 -17.50 -15.95 -4.28
N ARG A 90 -16.77 -16.29 -3.21
CA ARG A 90 -17.20 -17.32 -2.25
C ARG A 90 -18.53 -16.97 -1.58
N ILE A 91 -18.68 -15.75 -1.06
CA ILE A 91 -19.91 -15.32 -0.39
C ILE A 91 -21.10 -15.31 -1.33
N ILE A 92 -20.92 -14.87 -2.57
CA ILE A 92 -21.96 -14.92 -3.60
C ILE A 92 -22.31 -16.38 -3.91
N GLY A 93 -21.32 -17.26 -4.07
CA GLY A 93 -21.55 -18.69 -4.32
C GLY A 93 -22.32 -19.37 -3.18
N GLU A 94 -21.96 -19.10 -1.91
CA GLU A 94 -22.67 -19.60 -0.74
C GLU A 94 -24.12 -19.07 -0.68
N TYR A 95 -24.32 -17.78 -0.97
CA TYR A 95 -25.65 -17.16 -1.01
C TYR A 95 -26.56 -17.78 -2.07
N LEU A 96 -26.05 -18.02 -3.28
CA LEU A 96 -26.84 -18.56 -4.39
C LEU A 96 -27.20 -20.04 -4.24
N ASN A 97 -26.42 -20.81 -3.48
CA ASN A 97 -26.64 -22.25 -3.28
C ASN A 97 -27.32 -22.59 -1.94
N GLY A 98 -27.58 -21.59 -1.10
CA GLY A 98 -28.19 -21.78 0.22
C GLY A 98 -29.53 -21.06 0.36
N GLU A 99 -30.28 -21.43 1.40
CA GLU A 99 -31.48 -20.69 1.80
C GLU A 99 -31.10 -19.55 2.73
N TYR A 100 -30.59 -18.46 2.14
CA TYR A 100 -30.15 -17.27 2.88
C TYR A 100 -30.90 -16.02 2.44
N ASP A 101 -31.11 -15.10 3.39
CA ASP A 101 -31.62 -13.76 3.07
C ASP A 101 -30.51 -12.83 2.53
N MET A 102 -30.92 -11.66 2.06
CA MET A 102 -30.01 -10.62 1.57
C MET A 102 -28.98 -10.15 2.61
N GLY A 103 -29.26 -10.34 3.90
CA GLY A 103 -28.35 -10.03 5.00
C GLY A 103 -27.07 -10.86 4.97
N TYR A 104 -27.10 -12.05 4.38
CA TYR A 104 -25.93 -12.93 4.25
C TYR A 104 -24.76 -12.27 3.52
N LEU A 105 -25.04 -11.46 2.49
CA LEU A 105 -24.02 -10.79 1.69
C LEU A 105 -23.16 -9.82 2.51
N LYS A 106 -23.67 -9.29 3.64
CA LYS A 106 -22.90 -8.43 4.56
C LYS A 106 -21.66 -9.12 5.14
N ARG A 107 -21.63 -10.47 5.14
CA ARG A 107 -20.46 -11.25 5.56
C ARG A 107 -19.23 -10.94 4.71
N TYR A 108 -19.40 -10.56 3.45
CA TYR A 108 -18.28 -10.10 2.61
C TYR A 108 -17.55 -8.93 3.27
N GLN A 109 -18.28 -7.91 3.72
CA GLN A 109 -17.70 -6.74 4.37
C GLN A 109 -16.89 -7.11 5.61
N THR A 110 -17.47 -7.94 6.48
CA THR A 110 -16.82 -8.40 7.71
C THR A 110 -15.53 -9.17 7.41
N LEU A 111 -15.57 -10.06 6.42
CA LEU A 111 -14.44 -10.92 6.09
C LEU A 111 -13.29 -10.17 5.44
N TRP A 112 -13.55 -9.28 4.47
CA TRP A 112 -12.46 -8.53 3.86
C TRP A 112 -11.83 -7.55 4.85
N ARG A 113 -12.63 -6.92 5.74
CA ARG A 113 -12.10 -6.05 6.80
C ARG A 113 -11.21 -6.82 7.77
N LYS A 114 -11.57 -8.06 8.09
CA LYS A 114 -10.72 -8.95 8.91
C LYS A 114 -9.41 -9.31 8.19
N GLU A 115 -9.47 -9.53 6.88
CA GLU A 115 -8.33 -9.97 6.07
C GLU A 115 -7.29 -8.87 5.83
N ILE A 116 -7.72 -7.66 5.46
CA ILE A 116 -6.81 -6.57 5.06
C ILE A 116 -7.07 -5.22 5.74
N GLY A 117 -8.17 -5.08 6.48
CA GLY A 117 -8.59 -3.78 7.04
C GLY A 117 -7.57 -3.21 8.04
N ARG A 118 -6.99 -4.06 8.89
CA ARG A 118 -5.94 -3.63 9.84
C ARG A 118 -4.73 -3.01 9.13
N GLU A 119 -4.27 -3.61 8.04
CA GLU A 119 -3.12 -3.10 7.29
C GLU A 119 -3.46 -1.81 6.54
N ILE A 120 -4.69 -1.67 6.03
CA ILE A 120 -5.14 -0.41 5.44
C ILE A 120 -5.20 0.69 6.51
N ASP A 121 -5.81 0.43 7.67
CA ASP A 121 -5.92 1.42 8.74
C ASP A 121 -4.54 1.85 9.26
N PHE A 122 -3.61 0.90 9.40
CA PHE A 122 -2.21 1.18 9.73
C PHE A 122 -1.54 2.04 8.65
N GLY A 123 -1.65 1.64 7.39
CA GLY A 123 -1.05 2.36 6.27
C GLY A 123 -1.58 3.78 6.12
N LEU A 124 -2.88 4.02 6.36
CA LEU A 124 -3.48 5.35 6.33
C LEU A 124 -2.89 6.25 7.41
N LYS A 125 -2.76 5.76 8.64
CA LYS A 125 -2.15 6.50 9.75
C LYS A 125 -0.67 6.80 9.48
N PHE A 126 0.07 5.79 9.01
CA PHE A 126 1.49 5.95 8.74
C PHE A 126 1.75 6.90 7.55
N ARG A 127 0.91 6.83 6.50
CA ARG A 127 0.93 7.79 5.40
C ARG A 127 0.70 9.22 5.88
N ASP A 128 -0.27 9.44 6.77
CA ASP A 128 -0.54 10.77 7.32
C ASP A 128 0.65 11.33 8.11
N LEU A 129 1.37 10.46 8.85
CA LEU A 129 2.62 10.85 9.51
C LEU A 129 3.69 11.26 8.50
N LEU A 130 3.97 10.42 7.49
CA LEU A 130 4.98 10.71 6.46
C LEU A 130 4.67 12.00 5.70
N LYS A 131 3.39 12.28 5.41
CA LYS A 131 2.98 13.51 4.72
C LYS A 131 3.23 14.80 5.53
N ARG A 132 3.42 14.70 6.85
CA ARG A 132 3.72 15.83 7.73
C ARG A 132 5.21 16.06 7.92
N MET A 133 6.06 15.17 7.42
CA MET A 133 7.50 15.30 7.48
C MET A 133 7.99 16.19 6.33
N ASP A 134 8.99 17.02 6.63
CA ASP A 134 9.78 17.74 5.63
C ASP A 134 11.03 16.92 5.26
N ASP A 135 11.78 17.40 4.27
CA ASP A 135 12.99 16.71 3.79
C ASP A 135 14.00 16.48 4.92
N SER A 136 14.16 17.44 5.84
CA SER A 136 15.08 17.30 6.98
C SER A 136 14.67 16.18 7.94
N MET A 137 13.37 16.02 8.19
CA MET A 137 12.85 14.91 8.99
C MET A 137 12.99 13.57 8.27
N ILE A 138 12.76 13.54 6.96
CA ILE A 138 12.96 12.33 6.15
C ILE A 138 14.44 11.91 6.16
N ASP A 139 15.37 12.85 5.97
CA ASP A 139 16.82 12.58 6.00
C ASP A 139 17.24 12.00 7.36
N LYS A 140 16.80 12.60 8.47
CA LYS A 140 17.08 12.07 9.82
C LYS A 140 16.51 10.67 10.04
N LEU A 141 15.34 10.38 9.48
CA LEU A 141 14.75 9.05 9.55
C LEU A 141 15.58 8.02 8.77
N LEU A 142 16.03 8.37 7.57
CA LEU A 142 16.90 7.52 6.75
C LEU A 142 18.26 7.29 7.42
N GLU A 143 18.88 8.34 7.95
CA GLU A 143 20.12 8.22 8.73
C GLU A 143 19.95 7.32 9.96
N PHE A 144 18.81 7.43 10.65
CA PHE A 144 18.52 6.56 11.80
C PHE A 144 18.42 5.09 11.38
N ILE A 145 17.77 4.81 10.24
CA ILE A 145 17.65 3.45 9.68
C ILE A 145 19.04 2.89 9.33
N GLU A 146 19.89 3.70 8.70
CA GLU A 146 21.24 3.33 8.29
C GLU A 146 22.16 3.09 9.51
N LYS A 147 22.26 4.07 10.43
CA LYS A 147 23.13 4.01 11.62
C LYS A 147 22.80 2.86 12.58
N ARG A 148 21.61 2.29 12.48
CA ARG A 148 21.14 1.19 13.33
C ARG A 148 21.15 -0.18 12.63
N GLU A 149 21.74 -0.26 11.43
CA GLU A 149 21.80 -1.48 10.62
C GLU A 149 20.40 -2.10 10.43
N LEU A 150 19.38 -1.25 10.27
CA LEU A 150 18.01 -1.70 10.08
C LEU A 150 17.72 -2.04 8.63
N VAL A 151 18.58 -1.64 7.70
CA VAL A 151 18.43 -1.94 6.27
C VAL A 151 18.32 -3.44 6.05
N ASP A 152 19.27 -4.23 6.54
CA ASP A 152 19.26 -5.69 6.38
C ASP A 152 18.05 -6.34 7.03
N TYR A 153 17.63 -5.81 8.18
CA TYR A 153 16.42 -6.26 8.86
C TYR A 153 15.16 -5.98 8.01
N ILE A 154 15.05 -4.77 7.44
CA ILE A 154 13.92 -4.39 6.58
C ILE A 154 13.93 -5.21 5.29
N VAL A 155 15.09 -5.49 4.71
CA VAL A 155 15.22 -6.33 3.51
C VAL A 155 14.75 -7.76 3.81
N ARG A 156 15.12 -8.32 4.97
CA ARG A 156 14.80 -9.70 5.33
C ARG A 156 13.35 -9.88 5.81
N GLU A 157 12.88 -8.98 6.66
CA GLU A 157 11.56 -9.08 7.32
C GLU A 157 10.48 -8.25 6.63
N GLY A 158 10.84 -7.50 5.59
CA GLY A 158 9.94 -6.63 4.85
C GLY A 158 8.83 -7.42 4.16
N ASP A 159 7.60 -7.14 4.54
CA ASP A 159 6.41 -7.69 3.92
C ASP A 159 5.64 -6.55 3.24
N MET A 160 5.68 -6.52 1.90
CA MET A 160 5.05 -5.46 1.11
C MET A 160 3.52 -5.42 1.27
N ASP A 161 2.91 -6.55 1.65
CA ASP A 161 1.47 -6.68 1.88
C ASP A 161 1.08 -6.38 3.33
N ASN A 162 2.02 -6.50 4.27
CA ASN A 162 1.82 -6.30 5.71
C ASN A 162 2.96 -5.46 6.34
N PRO A 163 3.12 -4.18 5.94
CA PRO A 163 4.21 -3.32 6.41
C PRO A 163 4.15 -3.02 7.92
N SER A 164 3.03 -3.29 8.59
CA SER A 164 2.96 -3.18 10.06
C SER A 164 3.97 -4.10 10.76
N ARG A 165 4.25 -5.28 10.19
CA ARG A 165 5.11 -6.32 10.81
C ARG A 165 6.56 -5.89 10.93
N VAL A 166 7.12 -5.26 9.90
CA VAL A 166 8.50 -4.78 9.93
C VAL A 166 8.65 -3.67 10.98
N LEU A 167 7.69 -2.74 11.08
CA LEU A 167 7.70 -1.72 12.12
C LEU A 167 7.53 -2.33 13.52
N GLU A 168 6.57 -3.22 13.73
CA GLU A 168 6.39 -3.92 15.01
C GLU A 168 7.67 -4.64 15.44
N GLY A 169 8.38 -5.27 14.51
CA GLY A 169 9.65 -5.94 14.76
C GLY A 169 10.80 -4.98 15.08
N ILE A 170 10.89 -3.84 14.38
CA ILE A 170 11.80 -2.73 14.72
C ILE A 170 11.52 -2.27 16.15
N PHE A 171 10.27 -1.94 16.48
CA PHE A 171 9.89 -1.53 17.84
C PHE A 171 10.26 -2.57 18.90
N LYS A 172 10.02 -3.86 18.64
CA LYS A 172 10.42 -4.95 19.55
C LYS A 172 11.93 -5.03 19.73
N LYS A 173 12.73 -4.84 18.68
CA LYS A 173 14.19 -4.89 18.74
C LYS A 173 14.77 -3.76 19.60
N PHE A 174 14.20 -2.55 19.52
CA PHE A 174 14.69 -1.38 20.29
C PHE A 174 14.11 -1.27 21.70
N PHE A 175 12.81 -1.48 21.86
CA PHE A 175 12.12 -1.27 23.14
C PHE A 175 11.93 -2.56 23.96
N GLY A 176 12.03 -3.74 23.32
CA GLY A 176 11.99 -5.02 24.02
C GLY A 176 13.25 -5.31 24.87
N GLY A 177 14.39 -4.69 24.52
CA GLY A 177 15.57 -4.67 25.40
C GLY A 177 15.33 -3.86 26.68
N PHE A 178 14.68 -2.70 26.53
CA PHE A 178 14.39 -1.78 27.62
C PHE A 178 13.49 -2.39 28.72
N ILE A 179 12.54 -3.25 28.34
CA ILE A 179 11.66 -3.95 29.30
C ILE A 179 12.39 -5.07 30.05
N LYS A 180 13.36 -5.75 29.42
CA LYS A 180 14.18 -6.77 30.10
C LYS A 180 15.16 -6.16 31.09
N ASP A 181 15.67 -4.97 30.81
CA ASP A 181 16.59 -4.24 31.68
C ASP A 181 15.88 -3.56 32.86
N PHE A 182 14.56 -3.34 32.79
CA PHE A 182 13.75 -2.73 33.86
C PHE A 182 13.12 -3.74 34.82
N ILE A 183 13.09 -5.04 34.44
CA ILE A 183 12.56 -6.14 35.27
C ILE A 183 13.71 -6.90 36.00
N LYS A 184 14.96 -6.48 35.79
CA LYS A 184 16.12 -6.92 36.55
C LYS A 184 16.46 -5.92 37.65
#